data_AF-A0A1H3C0I4-F1
#
_entry.id   AF-A0A1H3C0I4-F1
#
_cell.length_a   1.000
_cell.length_b   1.000
_cell.length_c   1.000
_cell.angle_alpha   90.00
_cell.angle_beta   90.00
_cell.angle_gamma   90.00
#
_symmetry.space_group_name_H-M   'P 1'
#
loop_
_entity.id
_entity.type
_entity.pdbx_description
1 polymer ?
#
loop_
_entity_poly.entity_id
_entity_poly.type
_entity_poly.pdbx_seq_one_letter_code
_entity_poly.pdbx_strand_id
1 'polypeptide(L)'
;MELFTSKKWWGYTGRFLLIHIVTYSIVAVVFSFVKDALPTSSRIALDFYKLYEPFNFLVLITQIIRGIIISFALYPFYNSIIKSSRRVLVLFGLLWGMVVVGSLEPLPGSIEGMIYTTTTLLEHLMVMIAGAIQALLFSWLFLCWEYKVGKIDLIRDRHEKRYKDYLTRFILLHVITYTLIGVLFYQLQDYKVAFEVQEYFKLFRPTDHPLVKYSVFIQILRGGILAVFLYPFYHIFMGREQGWILLFGLTVLGSMVFIPNFIIRLTEVSFIQVVLENIVGLPEIVVQILLFSWLYIKWEEKKTEQTNEKV
;
A
#
# COMPACT_ATOMS: atom_id res chain seq x y z
N MET A 1 -11.47 -12.18 -22.97
CA MET A 1 -10.18 -11.71 -22.39
C MET A 1 -9.14 -11.97 -23.46
N GLU A 2 -8.63 -10.94 -24.17
CA GLU A 2 -7.48 -11.14 -25.06
C GLU A 2 -6.35 -11.72 -24.20
N LEU A 3 -5.89 -12.92 -24.57
CA LEU A 3 -4.79 -13.60 -23.93
C LEU A 3 -3.58 -12.66 -23.82
N PHE A 4 -3.03 -12.62 -22.62
CA PHE A 4 -1.84 -11.90 -22.22
C PHE A 4 -0.68 -12.23 -23.15
N THR A 5 -0.45 -11.43 -24.19
CA THR A 5 0.74 -11.62 -25.02
C THR A 5 1.94 -11.05 -24.27
N SER A 6 3.01 -11.84 -24.18
CA SER A 6 4.25 -11.44 -23.51
C SER A 6 4.77 -10.08 -24.00
N LYS A 7 4.61 -9.78 -25.30
CA LYS A 7 4.96 -8.48 -25.89
C LYS A 7 4.18 -7.29 -25.30
N LYS A 8 2.87 -7.45 -25.03
CA LYS A 8 2.06 -6.38 -24.41
C LYS A 8 2.48 -6.14 -22.97
N TRP A 9 2.82 -7.21 -22.25
CA TRP A 9 3.35 -7.13 -20.88
C TRP A 9 4.66 -6.36 -20.79
N TRP A 10 5.68 -6.78 -21.55
CA TRP A 10 7.01 -6.14 -21.50
C TRP A 10 6.96 -4.67 -21.88
N GLY A 11 6.11 -4.30 -22.84
CA GLY A 11 5.88 -2.90 -23.19
C GLY A 11 5.27 -2.09 -22.04
N TYR A 12 4.23 -2.61 -21.39
CA TYR A 12 3.60 -1.98 -20.22
C TYR A 12 4.60 -1.81 -19.08
N THR A 13 5.29 -2.89 -18.69
CA THR A 13 6.24 -2.91 -17.57
C THR A 13 7.41 -1.98 -17.83
N GLY A 14 7.96 -1.95 -19.06
CA GLY A 14 9.06 -1.05 -19.41
C GLY A 14 8.68 0.43 -19.29
N ARG A 15 7.49 0.82 -19.76
CA ARG A 15 6.99 2.20 -19.61
C ARG A 15 6.68 2.55 -18.16
N PHE A 16 6.08 1.62 -17.42
CA PHE A 16 5.84 1.77 -15.99
C PHE A 16 7.15 2.03 -15.24
N LEU A 17 8.15 1.18 -15.45
CA LEU A 17 9.46 1.28 -14.81
C LEU A 17 10.17 2.58 -15.11
N LEU A 18 10.18 3.00 -16.38
CA LEU A 18 10.83 4.24 -16.77
C LEU A 18 10.22 5.43 -16.06
N ILE A 19 8.88 5.54 -16.04
CA ILE A 19 8.20 6.64 -15.34
C ILE A 19 8.39 6.53 -13.83
N HIS A 20 8.37 5.32 -13.26
CA HIS A 20 8.61 5.09 -11.83
C HIS A 20 9.99 5.60 -11.40
N ILE A 21 11.05 5.21 -12.11
CA ILE A 21 12.42 5.61 -11.80
C ILE A 21 12.59 7.11 -12.00
N VAL A 22 12.11 7.68 -13.11
CA VAL A 22 12.24 9.13 -13.38
C VAL A 22 11.54 9.95 -12.30
N THR A 23 10.30 9.60 -11.96
CA THR A 23 9.54 10.36 -10.97
C THR A 23 10.08 10.20 -9.55
N TYR A 24 10.51 8.99 -9.17
CA TYR A 24 11.21 8.77 -7.90
C TYR A 24 12.49 9.62 -7.83
N SER A 25 13.34 9.60 -8.85
CA SER A 25 14.61 10.34 -8.87
C SER A 25 14.40 11.85 -8.74
N ILE A 26 13.43 12.42 -9.45
CA ILE A 26 13.10 13.85 -9.35
C ILE A 26 12.68 14.20 -7.92
N VAL A 27 11.77 13.42 -7.34
CA VAL A 27 11.24 13.69 -5.99
C VAL A 27 12.30 13.43 -4.92
N ALA A 28 13.14 12.40 -5.06
CA ALA A 28 14.22 12.10 -4.12
C ALA A 28 15.25 13.23 -4.03
N VAL A 29 15.62 13.82 -5.17
CA VAL A 29 16.52 15.00 -5.20
C VAL A 29 15.88 16.19 -4.48
N VAL A 30 14.64 16.54 -4.83
CA VAL A 30 13.92 17.66 -4.18
C VAL A 30 13.75 17.40 -2.68
N PHE A 31 13.35 16.20 -2.30
CA PHE A 31 13.16 15.80 -0.91
C PHE A 31 14.44 15.92 -0.11
N SER A 32 15.57 15.50 -0.69
CA SER A 32 16.88 15.60 -0.03
C SER A 32 17.27 17.05 0.23
N PHE A 33 17.09 17.94 -0.75
CA PHE A 33 17.32 19.38 -0.54
C PHE A 33 16.46 19.96 0.59
N VAL A 34 15.18 19.61 0.64
CA VAL A 34 14.26 20.08 1.70
C VAL A 34 14.64 19.50 3.07
N LYS A 35 14.94 18.19 3.12
CA LYS A 35 15.39 17.48 4.34
C LYS A 35 16.70 18.04 4.88
N ASP A 36 17.63 18.41 3.99
CA ASP A 36 18.94 18.94 4.36
C ASP A 36 18.92 20.40 4.81
N ALA A 37 17.85 21.13 4.48
CA ALA A 37 17.60 22.46 5.04
C ALA A 37 17.06 22.42 6.48
N LEU A 38 16.63 21.27 6.98
CA LEU A 38 16.09 21.14 8.33
C LEU A 38 17.19 20.91 9.38
N PRO A 39 17.02 21.47 10.60
CA PRO A 39 17.86 21.10 11.73
C PRO A 39 17.77 19.59 12.03
N THR A 40 18.88 18.98 12.47
CA THR A 40 18.93 17.54 12.81
C THR A 40 17.85 17.12 13.82
N SER A 41 17.48 17.99 14.76
CA SER A 41 16.42 17.75 15.73
C SER A 41 15.02 17.57 15.11
N SER A 42 14.82 18.03 13.88
CA SER A 42 13.52 18.05 13.18
C SER A 42 13.43 17.02 12.05
N ARG A 43 14.42 16.15 11.90
CA ARG A 43 14.51 15.14 10.83
C ARG A 43 14.98 13.77 11.31
N ILE A 44 14.86 13.48 12.60
CA ILE A 44 15.32 12.24 13.24
C ILE A 44 14.70 11.02 12.55
N ALA A 45 13.38 11.01 12.34
CA ALA A 45 12.69 9.91 11.68
C ALA A 45 13.03 9.84 10.19
N LEU A 46 13.22 10.98 9.54
CA LEU A 46 13.58 11.02 8.12
C LEU A 46 14.95 10.39 7.87
N ASP A 47 15.94 10.71 8.72
CA ASP A 47 17.28 10.16 8.66
C ASP A 47 17.30 8.68 9.10
N PHE A 48 16.43 8.29 10.04
CA PHE A 48 16.34 6.91 10.54
C PHE A 48 15.73 5.95 9.49
N TYR A 49 14.59 6.30 8.90
CA TYR A 49 13.87 5.43 7.96
C TYR A 49 14.40 5.49 6.52
N LYS A 50 15.30 6.43 6.21
CA LYS A 50 15.97 6.59 4.91
C LYS A 50 15.00 6.60 3.73
N LEU A 51 13.90 7.34 3.87
CA LEU A 51 12.90 7.49 2.82
C LEU A 51 13.39 8.51 1.78
N TYR A 52 13.18 8.21 0.50
CA TYR A 52 13.58 9.08 -0.62
C TYR A 52 15.09 9.35 -0.70
N GLU A 53 15.91 8.33 -0.42
CA GLU A 53 17.36 8.43 -0.60
C GLU A 53 17.74 8.83 -2.04
N PRO A 54 18.73 9.73 -2.19
CA PRO A 54 19.29 10.10 -3.49
C PRO A 54 19.75 8.88 -4.30
N PHE A 55 19.84 9.09 -5.60
CA PHE A 55 20.21 8.05 -6.55
C PHE A 55 21.63 7.52 -6.29
N ASN A 56 21.72 6.26 -5.89
CA ASN A 56 22.93 5.46 -5.95
C ASN A 56 22.60 4.11 -6.62
N PHE A 57 23.63 3.30 -6.91
CA PHE A 57 23.43 2.04 -7.63
C PHE A 57 22.46 1.09 -6.90
N LEU A 58 22.57 0.97 -5.57
CA LEU A 58 21.70 0.11 -4.78
C LEU A 58 20.26 0.63 -4.78
N VAL A 59 20.06 1.93 -4.59
CA VAL A 59 18.74 2.59 -4.65
C VAL A 59 18.11 2.36 -6.02
N LEU A 60 18.85 2.50 -7.13
CA LEU A 60 18.34 2.21 -8.46
C LEU A 60 17.82 0.77 -8.56
N ILE A 61 18.61 -0.22 -8.14
CA ILE A 61 18.23 -1.64 -8.18
C ILE A 61 16.96 -1.87 -7.36
N THR A 62 16.88 -1.30 -6.16
CA THR A 62 15.69 -1.45 -5.32
C THR A 62 14.44 -0.82 -5.95
N GLN A 63 14.56 0.33 -6.61
CA GLN A 63 13.43 0.98 -7.28
C GLN A 63 13.03 0.25 -8.56
N ILE A 64 13.96 -0.38 -9.28
CA ILE A 64 13.65 -1.28 -10.40
C ILE A 64 12.80 -2.46 -9.90
N ILE A 65 13.27 -3.15 -8.85
CA ILE A 65 12.57 -4.31 -8.30
C ILE A 65 11.17 -3.89 -7.80
N ARG A 66 11.09 -2.80 -7.03
CA ARG A 66 9.81 -2.25 -6.55
C ARG A 66 8.87 -1.93 -7.72
N GLY A 67 9.38 -1.27 -8.76
CA GLY A 67 8.59 -0.93 -9.94
C GLY A 67 8.07 -2.15 -10.69
N ILE A 68 8.85 -3.23 -10.80
CA ILE A 68 8.42 -4.51 -11.42
C ILE A 68 7.29 -5.13 -10.61
N ILE A 69 7.44 -5.15 -9.28
CA ILE A 69 6.45 -5.75 -8.38
C ILE A 69 5.14 -4.96 -8.44
N ILE A 70 5.20 -3.63 -8.38
CA ILE A 70 3.99 -2.78 -8.46
C ILE A 70 3.35 -2.91 -9.84
N SER A 71 4.12 -2.88 -10.94
CA SER A 71 3.57 -3.05 -12.28
C SER A 71 2.89 -4.41 -12.40
N PHE A 72 3.47 -5.45 -11.79
CA PHE A 72 2.88 -6.78 -11.81
C PHE A 72 1.56 -6.85 -11.05
N ALA A 73 1.52 -6.28 -9.85
CA ALA A 73 0.32 -6.23 -9.01
C ALA A 73 -0.80 -5.39 -9.63
N LEU A 74 -0.48 -4.33 -10.37
CA LEU A 74 -1.47 -3.44 -11.00
C LEU A 74 -1.98 -3.93 -12.36
N TYR A 75 -1.25 -4.82 -13.03
CA TYR A 75 -1.62 -5.25 -14.38
C TYR A 75 -3.02 -5.89 -14.51
N PRO A 76 -3.50 -6.73 -13.57
CA PRO A 76 -4.88 -7.25 -13.61
C PRO A 76 -5.94 -6.15 -13.64
N PHE A 77 -5.60 -4.96 -13.12
CA PHE A 77 -6.48 -3.80 -13.00
C PHE A 77 -6.27 -2.78 -14.14
N TYR A 78 -5.32 -3.03 -15.06
CA TYR A 78 -4.91 -2.10 -16.12
C TYR A 78 -6.09 -1.50 -16.88
N ASN A 79 -7.00 -2.35 -17.37
CA ASN A 79 -8.15 -1.91 -18.17
C ASN A 79 -9.09 -1.01 -17.36
N SER A 80 -9.32 -1.33 -16.09
CA SER A 80 -10.22 -0.54 -15.23
C SER A 80 -9.58 0.79 -14.83
N ILE A 81 -8.24 0.85 -14.72
CA ILE A 81 -7.52 2.10 -14.52
C ILE A 81 -7.60 2.97 -15.77
N ILE A 82 -7.16 2.46 -16.93
CA ILE A 82 -6.94 3.28 -18.12
C ILE A 82 -8.23 3.76 -18.79
N LYS A 83 -9.30 2.95 -18.71
CA LYS A 83 -10.61 3.27 -19.29
C LYS A 83 -11.48 4.12 -18.37
N SER A 84 -11.13 4.26 -17.09
CA SER A 84 -11.92 5.08 -16.17
C SER A 84 -11.88 6.55 -16.57
N SER A 85 -13.04 7.22 -16.44
CA SER A 85 -13.14 8.67 -16.59
C SER A 85 -12.27 9.45 -15.59
N ARG A 86 -11.96 8.84 -14.44
CA ARG A 86 -11.14 9.38 -13.36
C ARG A 86 -9.79 8.67 -13.24
N ARG A 87 -9.26 8.11 -14.32
CA ARG A 87 -8.02 7.31 -14.37
C ARG A 87 -6.85 7.83 -13.54
N VAL A 88 -6.58 9.15 -13.58
CA VAL A 88 -5.49 9.77 -12.81
C VAL A 88 -5.76 9.66 -11.31
N LEU A 89 -6.97 10.00 -10.86
CA LEU A 89 -7.36 9.89 -9.45
C LEU A 89 -7.41 8.45 -8.97
N VAL A 90 -7.82 7.51 -9.83
CA VAL A 90 -7.86 6.08 -9.52
C VAL A 90 -6.45 5.54 -9.30
N LEU A 91 -5.52 5.81 -10.23
CA LEU A 91 -4.13 5.36 -10.09
C LEU A 91 -3.40 6.09 -8.95
N PHE A 92 -3.63 7.40 -8.79
CA PHE A 92 -3.10 8.18 -7.69
C PHE A 92 -3.60 7.66 -6.33
N GLY A 93 -4.90 7.39 -6.19
CA GLY A 93 -5.49 6.84 -4.98
C GLY A 93 -4.93 5.45 -4.64
N LEU A 94 -4.66 4.62 -5.65
CA LEU A 94 -4.00 3.33 -5.45
C LEU A 94 -2.54 3.48 -4.99
N LEU A 95 -1.76 4.39 -5.57
CA LEU A 95 -0.34 4.50 -5.27
C LEU A 95 -0.04 5.31 -4.00
N TRP A 96 -0.82 6.36 -3.75
CA TRP A 96 -0.64 7.23 -2.59
C TRP A 96 -1.63 6.94 -1.48
N GLY A 97 -2.92 6.80 -1.80
CA GLY A 97 -3.96 6.54 -0.81
C GLY A 97 -3.77 5.22 -0.07
N MET A 98 -3.38 4.16 -0.79
CA MET A 98 -3.01 2.88 -0.17
C MET A 98 -1.73 2.95 0.64
N VAL A 99 -0.86 3.93 0.44
CA VAL A 99 0.35 4.12 1.27
C VAL A 99 0.02 4.93 2.52
N VAL A 100 -0.68 6.05 2.38
CA VAL A 100 -1.04 6.90 3.53
C VAL A 100 -1.98 6.16 4.49
N VAL A 101 -2.97 5.46 3.95
CA VAL A 101 -4.04 4.82 4.73
C VAL A 101 -3.84 3.32 4.81
N GLY A 102 -3.44 2.70 3.70
CA GLY A 102 -3.28 1.25 3.62
C GLY A 102 -1.91 0.74 4.03
N SER A 103 -0.95 1.60 4.41
CA SER A 103 0.34 1.11 4.91
C SER A 103 0.07 0.17 6.07
N LEU A 104 0.62 -1.02 5.96
CA LEU A 104 0.50 -2.06 6.98
C LEU A 104 1.63 -1.90 8.01
N GLU A 105 2.59 -1.03 7.71
CA GLU A 105 3.69 -0.66 8.58
C GLU A 105 3.53 0.80 9.06
N PRO A 106 3.86 1.09 10.32
CA PRO A 106 3.78 2.43 10.86
C PRO A 106 5.03 3.25 10.50
N LEU A 107 5.19 3.52 9.20
CA LEU A 107 6.27 4.37 8.68
C LEU A 107 5.86 5.86 8.64
N PRO A 108 6.85 6.78 8.60
CA PRO A 108 6.58 8.18 8.33
C PRO A 108 5.71 8.35 7.07
N GLY A 109 4.77 9.28 7.17
CA GLY A 109 3.79 9.55 6.12
C GLY A 109 2.60 8.59 6.01
N SER A 110 2.41 7.65 6.94
CA SER A 110 1.16 6.89 7.08
C SER A 110 0.37 7.25 8.34
N ILE A 111 -0.93 6.95 8.35
CA ILE A 111 -1.79 7.07 9.53
C ILE A 111 -1.29 6.16 10.65
N GLU A 112 -0.90 4.92 10.33
CA GLU A 112 -0.33 3.98 11.32
C GLU A 112 0.94 4.57 11.94
N GLY A 113 1.82 5.18 11.15
CA GLY A 113 3.02 5.83 11.66
C GLY A 113 2.70 6.95 12.67
N MET A 114 1.65 7.74 12.41
CA MET A 114 1.23 8.80 13.33
C MET A 114 0.73 8.25 14.67
N ILE A 115 0.19 7.02 14.70
CA ILE A 115 -0.34 6.35 15.89
C ILE A 115 0.77 5.63 16.66
N TYR A 116 1.64 4.91 15.97
CA TYR A 116 2.57 3.96 16.56
C TYR A 116 4.00 4.48 16.70
N THR A 117 4.37 5.63 16.11
CA THR A 117 5.74 6.14 16.19
C THR A 117 5.84 7.53 16.80
N THR A 118 7.00 7.84 17.39
CA THR A 118 7.33 9.18 17.90
C THR A 118 7.73 10.17 16.80
N THR A 119 7.56 9.80 15.53
CA THR A 119 7.78 10.67 14.36
C THR A 119 6.93 11.94 14.49
N THR A 120 7.54 13.09 14.21
CA THR A 120 6.86 14.38 14.34
C THR A 120 5.86 14.60 13.21
N LEU A 121 4.87 15.48 13.46
CA LEU A 121 3.88 15.84 12.43
C LEU A 121 4.55 16.40 11.16
N LEU A 122 5.61 17.21 11.31
CA LEU A 122 6.35 17.76 10.19
C LEU A 122 6.94 16.64 9.31
N GLU A 123 7.61 15.66 9.92
CA GLU A 123 8.22 14.54 9.20
C GLU A 123 7.18 13.68 8.49
N HIS A 124 6.02 13.43 9.12
CA HIS A 124 4.89 12.76 8.46
C HIS A 124 4.42 13.54 7.23
N LEU A 125 4.16 14.85 7.38
CA LEU A 125 3.64 15.68 6.31
C LEU A 125 4.62 15.78 5.15
N MET A 126 5.93 15.88 5.43
CA MET A 126 6.95 15.89 4.38
C MET A 126 6.89 14.63 3.52
N VAL A 127 6.85 13.45 4.13
CA VAL A 127 6.80 12.18 3.40
C VAL A 127 5.47 12.03 2.65
N MET A 128 4.36 12.44 3.26
CA MET A 128 3.04 12.44 2.60
C MET A 128 3.03 13.33 1.35
N ILE A 129 3.58 14.55 1.45
CA ILE A 129 3.63 15.52 0.35
C ILE A 129 4.55 15.01 -0.74
N ALA A 130 5.74 14.52 -0.41
CA ALA A 130 6.68 13.94 -1.38
C ALA A 130 6.05 12.76 -2.11
N GLY A 131 5.41 11.85 -1.38
CA GLY A 131 4.66 10.73 -1.95
C GLY A 131 3.49 11.17 -2.82
N ALA A 132 2.77 12.21 -2.43
CA ALA A 132 1.65 12.73 -3.21
C ALA A 132 2.15 13.28 -4.54
N ILE A 133 3.22 14.09 -4.50
CA ILE A 133 3.84 14.67 -5.70
C ILE A 133 4.35 13.56 -6.61
N GLN A 134 5.09 12.58 -6.07
CA GLN A 134 5.60 11.45 -6.87
C GLN A 134 4.45 10.67 -7.50
N ALA A 135 3.46 10.25 -6.72
CA ALA A 135 2.35 9.42 -7.20
C ALA A 135 1.49 10.16 -8.23
N LEU A 136 1.26 11.46 -8.05
CA LEU A 136 0.48 12.26 -8.98
C LEU A 136 1.24 12.46 -10.30
N LEU A 137 2.52 12.82 -10.23
CA LEU A 137 3.39 12.98 -11.39
C LEU A 137 3.51 11.67 -12.17
N PHE A 138 3.74 10.56 -11.45
CA PHE A 138 3.76 9.21 -12.02
C PHE A 138 2.45 8.90 -12.73
N SER A 139 1.32 9.06 -12.03
CA SER A 139 0.00 8.71 -12.55
C SER A 139 -0.32 9.50 -13.81
N TRP A 140 -0.03 10.80 -13.81
CA TRP A 140 -0.26 11.65 -14.97
C TRP A 140 0.62 11.26 -16.16
N LEU A 141 1.94 11.19 -15.98
CA LEU A 141 2.87 10.86 -17.07
C LEU A 141 2.62 9.48 -17.66
N PHE A 142 2.44 8.48 -16.80
CA PHE A 142 2.20 7.09 -17.21
C PHE A 142 0.91 6.98 -18.02
N LEU A 143 -0.20 7.54 -17.53
CA LEU A 143 -1.50 7.46 -18.21
C LEU A 143 -1.53 8.28 -19.50
N CYS A 144 -0.82 9.42 -19.55
CA CYS A 144 -0.64 10.17 -20.80
C CYS A 144 0.10 9.35 -21.85
N TRP A 145 1.10 8.55 -21.46
CA TRP A 145 1.79 7.66 -22.38
C TRP A 145 0.87 6.52 -22.83
N GLU A 146 0.24 5.80 -21.91
CA GLU A 146 -0.65 4.68 -22.23
C GLU A 146 -1.80 5.09 -23.15
N TYR A 147 -2.37 6.28 -22.93
CA TYR A 147 -3.44 6.80 -23.77
C TYR A 147 -3.01 7.00 -25.23
N LYS A 148 -1.78 7.53 -25.46
CA LYS A 148 -1.22 7.73 -26.80
C LYS A 148 -0.98 6.40 -27.52
N VAL A 149 -0.56 5.37 -26.80
CA VAL A 149 -0.28 4.04 -27.35
C VAL A 149 -1.58 3.29 -27.69
N GLY A 150 -2.60 3.39 -26.82
CA GLY A 150 -3.77 2.54 -26.89
C GLY A 150 -4.98 3.06 -27.67
N LYS A 151 -5.05 4.35 -28.05
CA LYS A 151 -6.25 5.01 -28.63
C LYS A 151 -7.55 4.55 -27.94
N ILE A 152 -7.67 4.86 -26.66
CA ILE A 152 -8.59 4.18 -25.74
C ILE A 152 -9.92 4.93 -25.63
N ASP A 153 -11.02 4.22 -25.87
CA ASP A 153 -12.36 4.72 -25.57
C ASP A 153 -12.62 4.70 -24.05
N LEU A 154 -12.95 5.87 -23.51
CA LEU A 154 -13.23 6.03 -22.09
C LEU A 154 -14.61 5.49 -21.74
N ILE A 155 -14.70 4.78 -20.61
CA ILE A 155 -15.94 4.31 -20.04
C ILE A 155 -16.34 5.26 -18.90
N ARG A 156 -17.59 5.72 -18.93
CA ARG A 156 -18.15 6.49 -17.82
C ARG A 156 -18.34 5.55 -16.63
N ASP A 157 -17.79 5.94 -15.47
CA ASP A 157 -17.91 5.15 -14.24
C ASP A 157 -19.39 5.00 -13.88
N ARG A 158 -19.88 3.76 -13.81
CA ARG A 158 -21.24 3.47 -13.31
C ARG A 158 -21.19 3.36 -11.79
N HIS A 159 -21.97 4.20 -11.11
CA HIS A 159 -22.24 4.02 -9.68
C HIS A 159 -23.20 2.85 -9.50
N GLU A 160 -22.74 1.77 -8.85
CA GLU A 160 -23.63 0.68 -8.47
C GLU A 160 -24.51 1.08 -7.27
N LYS A 161 -25.78 0.64 -7.28
CA LYS A 161 -26.75 0.87 -6.18
C LYS A 161 -26.30 0.25 -4.85
N ARG A 162 -25.27 -0.61 -4.84
CA ARG A 162 -24.81 -1.43 -3.69
C ARG A 162 -23.61 -0.84 -2.94
N TYR A 163 -23.22 0.41 -3.22
CA TYR A 163 -22.04 1.06 -2.61
C TYR A 163 -22.06 1.10 -1.07
N LYS A 164 -23.20 1.39 -0.45
CA LYS A 164 -23.33 1.45 1.02
C LYS A 164 -23.14 0.08 1.68
N ASP A 165 -23.69 -0.97 1.07
CA ASP A 165 -23.56 -2.34 1.58
C ASP A 165 -22.13 -2.85 1.43
N TYR A 166 -21.48 -2.53 0.30
CA TYR A 166 -20.05 -2.76 0.08
C TYR A 166 -19.22 -2.11 1.22
N LEU A 167 -19.41 -0.80 1.43
CA LEU A 167 -18.63 -0.03 2.39
C LEU A 167 -18.80 -0.58 3.82
N THR A 168 -20.04 -0.87 4.22
CA THR A 168 -20.35 -1.35 5.57
C THR A 168 -19.70 -2.71 5.84
N ARG A 169 -19.82 -3.67 4.91
CA ARG A 169 -19.24 -5.01 5.05
C ARG A 169 -17.72 -4.98 5.04
N PHE A 170 -17.13 -4.13 4.20
CA PHE A 170 -15.69 -3.92 4.15
C PHE A 170 -15.17 -3.39 5.49
N ILE A 171 -15.74 -2.30 6.01
CA ILE A 171 -15.34 -1.70 7.30
C ILE A 171 -15.47 -2.73 8.43
N LEU A 172 -16.62 -3.41 8.49
CA LEU A 172 -16.89 -4.38 9.55
C LEU A 172 -15.87 -5.51 9.56
N LEU A 173 -15.63 -6.16 8.41
CA LEU A 173 -14.64 -7.23 8.33
C LEU A 173 -13.22 -6.72 8.58
N HIS A 174 -12.87 -5.55 8.06
CA HIS A 174 -11.56 -4.95 8.28
C HIS A 174 -11.29 -4.78 9.79
N VAL A 175 -12.21 -4.13 10.51
CA VAL A 175 -12.06 -3.90 11.96
C VAL A 175 -12.05 -5.20 12.75
N ILE A 176 -12.94 -6.15 12.42
CA ILE A 176 -13.01 -7.45 13.11
C ILE A 176 -11.71 -8.22 12.91
N THR A 177 -11.26 -8.38 11.67
CA THR A 177 -10.02 -9.13 11.37
C THR A 177 -8.80 -8.47 11.97
N TYR A 178 -8.67 -7.14 11.88
CA TYR A 178 -7.61 -6.39 12.54
C TYR A 178 -7.57 -6.64 14.04
N THR A 179 -8.72 -6.53 14.71
CA THR A 179 -8.80 -6.66 16.17
C THR A 179 -8.50 -8.09 16.61
N LEU A 180 -9.13 -9.08 15.96
CA LEU A 180 -8.98 -10.48 16.36
C LEU A 180 -7.57 -10.99 16.09
N ILE A 181 -7.01 -10.71 14.91
CA ILE A 181 -5.67 -11.15 14.55
C ILE A 181 -4.61 -10.37 15.33
N GLY A 182 -4.78 -9.07 15.53
CA GLY A 182 -3.89 -8.27 16.37
C GLY A 182 -3.84 -8.77 17.82
N VAL A 183 -4.99 -9.05 18.44
CA VAL A 183 -5.02 -9.62 19.81
C VAL A 183 -4.38 -11.01 19.85
N LEU A 184 -4.67 -11.86 18.86
CA LEU A 184 -4.09 -13.19 18.77
C LEU A 184 -2.56 -13.14 18.67
N PHE A 185 -2.02 -12.35 17.74
CA PHE A 185 -0.58 -12.25 17.55
C PHE A 185 0.11 -11.49 18.67
N TYR A 186 -0.56 -10.53 19.32
CA TYR A 186 -0.05 -9.91 20.54
C TYR A 186 0.16 -10.91 21.68
N GLN A 187 -0.65 -11.98 21.73
CA GLN A 187 -0.47 -13.08 22.70
C GLN A 187 0.56 -14.11 22.25
N LEU A 188 0.70 -14.34 20.94
CA LEU A 188 1.62 -15.33 20.37
C LEU A 188 3.06 -14.82 20.22
N GLN A 189 3.24 -13.52 20.01
CA GLN A 189 4.53 -12.90 19.74
C GLN A 189 4.97 -12.04 20.92
N ASP A 190 6.24 -12.16 21.32
CA ASP A 190 6.82 -11.34 22.38
C ASP A 190 7.20 -9.95 21.84
N TYR A 191 6.16 -9.13 21.62
CA TYR A 191 6.31 -7.75 21.16
C TYR A 191 7.14 -6.91 22.12
N LYS A 192 7.12 -7.22 23.42
CA LYS A 192 7.91 -6.49 24.41
C LYS A 192 9.40 -6.69 24.16
N VAL A 193 9.84 -7.94 24.04
CA VAL A 193 11.25 -8.26 23.71
C VAL A 193 11.62 -7.72 22.33
N ALA A 194 10.73 -7.82 21.35
CA ALA A 194 10.98 -7.29 20.01
C ALA A 194 11.24 -5.78 20.05
N PHE A 195 10.42 -5.01 20.77
CA PHE A 195 10.56 -3.55 20.90
C PHE A 195 11.85 -3.14 21.63
N GLU A 196 12.35 -3.97 22.54
CA GLU A 196 13.59 -3.72 23.27
C GLU A 196 14.85 -4.04 22.45
N VAL A 197 14.80 -5.09 21.61
CA VAL A 197 15.99 -5.65 20.95
C VAL A 197 16.12 -5.18 19.50
N GLN A 198 15.02 -4.98 18.77
CA GLN A 198 15.09 -4.69 17.35
C GLN A 198 15.26 -3.20 17.08
N GLU A 199 16.28 -2.86 16.29
CA GLU A 199 16.56 -1.48 15.89
C GLU A 199 15.36 -0.82 15.20
N TYR A 200 14.61 -1.57 14.39
CA TYR A 200 13.43 -1.08 13.66
C TYR A 200 12.38 -0.43 14.57
N PHE A 201 12.22 -0.92 15.80
CA PHE A 201 11.23 -0.42 16.76
C PHE A 201 11.71 0.78 17.58
N LYS A 202 12.93 1.29 17.36
CA LYS A 202 13.52 2.39 18.15
C LYS A 202 12.66 3.65 18.21
N LEU A 203 11.91 3.96 17.15
CA LEU A 203 11.01 5.13 17.10
C LEU A 203 9.55 4.78 17.39
N PHE A 204 9.25 3.56 17.84
CA PHE A 204 7.89 3.17 18.17
C PHE A 204 7.50 3.65 19.56
N ARG A 205 6.22 3.96 19.72
CA ARG A 205 5.62 4.28 21.01
C ARG A 205 5.48 2.99 21.84
N PRO A 206 5.59 3.08 23.17
CA PRO A 206 5.26 1.98 24.06
C PRO A 206 3.85 1.43 23.81
N THR A 207 3.65 0.13 24.04
CA THR A 207 2.37 -0.56 23.78
C THR A 207 1.23 -0.10 24.70
N ASP A 208 1.55 0.49 25.85
CA ASP A 208 0.61 1.06 26.81
C ASP A 208 0.24 2.53 26.50
N HIS A 209 0.85 3.14 25.50
CA HIS A 209 0.55 4.52 25.10
C HIS A 209 -0.93 4.65 24.66
N PRO A 210 -1.67 5.70 25.08
CA PRO A 210 -3.10 5.83 24.77
C PRO A 210 -3.45 5.73 23.28
N LEU A 211 -2.66 6.35 22.40
CA LEU A 211 -2.87 6.26 20.95
C LEU A 211 -2.76 4.83 20.42
N VAL A 212 -1.82 4.04 20.97
CA VAL A 212 -1.61 2.63 20.59
C VAL A 212 -2.77 1.78 21.10
N LYS A 213 -3.15 1.96 22.37
CA LYS A 213 -4.25 1.21 23.00
C LYS A 213 -5.61 1.44 22.32
N TYR A 214 -5.88 2.67 21.85
CA TYR A 214 -7.15 3.06 21.24
C TYR A 214 -7.09 3.09 19.70
N SER A 215 -6.06 2.50 19.09
CA SER A 215 -5.87 2.49 17.63
C SER A 215 -7.03 1.83 16.87
N VAL A 216 -7.75 0.89 17.51
CA VAL A 216 -8.92 0.19 16.94
C VAL A 216 -9.99 1.14 16.39
N PHE A 217 -10.18 2.31 17.01
CA PHE A 217 -11.16 3.29 16.53
C PHE A 217 -10.73 3.94 15.21
N ILE A 218 -9.42 4.12 15.01
CA ILE A 218 -8.87 4.67 13.76
C ILE A 218 -9.00 3.64 12.63
N GLN A 219 -9.04 2.35 12.94
CA GLN A 219 -9.25 1.30 11.93
C GLN A 219 -10.63 1.40 11.26
N ILE A 220 -11.65 1.97 11.91
CA ILE A 220 -12.95 2.25 11.27
C ILE A 220 -12.77 3.25 10.13
N LEU A 221 -12.07 4.35 10.39
CA LEU A 221 -11.77 5.37 9.39
C LEU A 221 -10.89 4.79 8.27
N ARG A 222 -9.86 4.04 8.65
CA ARG A 222 -8.91 3.40 7.73
C ARG A 222 -9.62 2.41 6.80
N GLY A 223 -10.44 1.51 7.34
CA GLY A 223 -11.25 0.57 6.58
C GLY A 223 -12.21 1.27 5.62
N GLY A 224 -12.79 2.39 6.04
CA GLY A 224 -13.68 3.19 5.18
C GLY A 224 -12.94 3.82 3.99
N ILE A 225 -11.78 4.41 4.23
CA ILE A 225 -10.98 5.02 3.16
C ILE A 225 -10.40 3.94 2.22
N LEU A 226 -9.93 2.80 2.76
CA LEU A 226 -9.50 1.66 1.95
C LEU A 226 -10.62 1.15 1.04
N ALA A 227 -11.82 0.98 1.57
CA ALA A 227 -12.99 0.59 0.79
C ALA A 227 -13.24 1.58 -0.36
N VAL A 228 -13.16 2.90 -0.10
CA VAL A 228 -13.34 3.93 -1.13
C VAL A 228 -12.33 3.77 -2.27
N PHE A 229 -11.05 3.56 -1.96
CA PHE A 229 -9.99 3.40 -2.97
C PHE A 229 -10.08 2.07 -3.73
N LEU A 230 -10.59 1.01 -3.11
CA LEU A 230 -10.70 -0.31 -3.71
C LEU A 230 -12.00 -0.49 -4.51
N TYR A 231 -13.02 0.34 -4.27
CA TYR A 231 -14.32 0.25 -4.91
C TYR A 231 -14.30 0.27 -6.46
N PRO A 232 -13.46 1.07 -7.15
CA PRO A 232 -13.36 1.04 -8.61
C PRO A 232 -13.03 -0.35 -9.19
N PHE A 233 -12.44 -1.22 -8.37
CA PHE A 233 -11.99 -2.56 -8.75
C PHE A 233 -12.93 -3.68 -8.26
N TYR A 234 -14.06 -3.31 -7.65
CA TYR A 234 -15.00 -4.27 -7.05
C TYR A 234 -15.40 -5.41 -7.99
N HIS A 235 -15.83 -5.07 -9.20
CA HIS A 235 -16.23 -6.03 -10.21
C HIS A 235 -15.08 -6.97 -10.66
N ILE A 236 -13.81 -6.56 -10.52
CA ILE A 236 -12.66 -7.36 -10.95
C ILE A 236 -12.42 -8.51 -9.97
N PHE A 237 -12.37 -8.20 -8.68
CA PHE A 237 -12.17 -9.25 -7.69
C PHE A 237 -13.44 -10.08 -7.49
N MET A 238 -14.65 -9.50 -7.60
CA MET A 238 -15.88 -10.30 -7.53
C MET A 238 -16.13 -11.17 -8.77
N GLY A 239 -15.58 -10.80 -9.92
CA GLY A 239 -15.75 -11.54 -11.17
C GLY A 239 -14.82 -12.74 -11.34
N ARG A 240 -14.05 -13.13 -10.31
CA ARG A 240 -13.06 -14.22 -10.38
C ARG A 240 -13.17 -15.15 -9.18
N GLU A 241 -13.02 -16.45 -9.44
CA GLU A 241 -13.00 -17.51 -8.43
C GLU A 241 -11.93 -17.28 -7.34
N GLN A 242 -10.76 -16.78 -7.73
CA GLN A 242 -9.66 -16.43 -6.82
C GLN A 242 -9.56 -14.92 -6.56
N GLY A 243 -10.70 -14.22 -6.59
CA GLY A 243 -10.79 -12.77 -6.35
C GLY A 243 -10.11 -12.29 -5.06
N TRP A 244 -10.09 -13.14 -4.03
CA TRP A 244 -9.47 -12.84 -2.75
C TRP A 244 -7.95 -12.68 -2.83
N ILE A 245 -7.27 -13.36 -3.77
CA ILE A 245 -5.83 -13.19 -4.01
C ILE A 245 -5.56 -11.82 -4.63
N LEU A 246 -6.44 -11.36 -5.54
CA LEU A 246 -6.33 -10.04 -6.15
C LEU A 246 -6.55 -8.93 -5.10
N LEU A 247 -7.54 -9.11 -4.22
CA LEU A 247 -7.78 -8.18 -3.13
C LEU A 247 -6.58 -8.14 -2.17
N PHE A 248 -6.07 -9.30 -1.76
CA PHE A 248 -4.86 -9.44 -0.94
C PHE A 248 -3.68 -8.70 -1.57
N GLY A 249 -3.35 -9.01 -2.83
CA GLY A 249 -2.23 -8.39 -3.53
C GLY A 249 -2.37 -6.87 -3.66
N LEU A 250 -3.59 -6.37 -3.88
CA LEU A 250 -3.87 -4.94 -3.98
C LEU A 250 -3.72 -4.23 -2.62
N THR A 251 -4.12 -4.87 -1.53
CA THR A 251 -3.91 -4.33 -0.17
C THR A 251 -2.46 -4.37 0.28
N VAL A 252 -1.69 -5.39 -0.13
CA VAL A 252 -0.24 -5.49 0.14
C VAL A 252 0.55 -4.39 -0.58
N LEU A 253 0.02 -3.76 -1.64
CA LEU A 253 0.64 -2.58 -2.27
C LEU A 253 1.01 -1.50 -1.23
N GLY A 254 0.20 -1.32 -0.18
CA GLY A 254 0.46 -0.37 0.89
C GLY A 254 1.78 -0.62 1.62
N SER A 255 2.22 -1.89 1.72
CA SER A 255 3.53 -2.28 2.29
C SER A 255 4.66 -2.31 1.27
N MET A 256 4.40 -2.13 -0.03
CA MET A 256 5.46 -2.15 -1.04
C MET A 256 6.40 -0.93 -0.95
N VAL A 257 6.16 -0.02 -0.01
CA VAL A 257 7.11 1.03 0.42
C VAL A 257 8.31 0.43 1.15
N PHE A 258 8.16 -0.73 1.78
CA PHE A 258 9.22 -1.43 2.52
C PHE A 258 10.21 -2.17 1.61
N ILE A 259 9.83 -2.50 0.38
CA ILE A 259 10.66 -3.29 -0.55
C ILE A 259 12.10 -2.75 -0.67
N PRO A 260 12.34 -1.44 -0.84
CA PRO A 260 13.69 -0.92 -0.87
C PRO A 260 14.48 -1.16 0.42
N ASN A 261 13.88 -0.90 1.58
CA ASN A 261 14.52 -1.11 2.87
C ASN A 261 14.81 -2.59 3.12
N PHE A 262 13.89 -3.48 2.75
CA PHE A 262 14.09 -4.93 2.82
C PHE A 262 15.27 -5.40 1.96
N ILE A 263 15.35 -4.93 0.70
CA ILE A 263 16.43 -5.31 -0.22
C ILE A 263 17.77 -4.76 0.28
N ILE A 264 17.80 -3.51 0.75
CA ILE A 264 19.02 -2.92 1.34
C ILE A 264 19.45 -3.73 2.56
N ARG A 265 18.52 -4.08 3.46
CA ARG A 265 18.82 -4.88 4.66
C ARG A 265 19.39 -6.26 4.31
N LEU A 266 18.91 -6.91 3.25
CA LEU A 266 19.48 -8.17 2.73
C LEU A 266 20.94 -8.04 2.27
N THR A 267 21.43 -6.82 1.99
CA THR A 267 22.85 -6.57 1.67
C THR A 267 23.69 -6.24 2.91
N GLU A 268 23.06 -5.84 4.01
CA GLU A 268 23.74 -5.41 5.25
C GLU A 268 23.90 -6.55 6.26
N VAL A 269 22.95 -7.50 6.30
CA VAL A 269 22.94 -8.61 7.26
C VAL A 269 22.68 -9.95 6.59
N SER A 270 22.89 -11.06 7.32
CA SER A 270 22.61 -12.40 6.80
C SER A 270 21.12 -12.62 6.52
N PHE A 271 20.79 -13.51 5.58
CA PHE A 271 19.40 -13.86 5.26
C PHE A 271 18.61 -14.32 6.50
N ILE A 272 19.24 -15.14 7.37
CA ILE A 272 18.62 -15.61 8.60
C ILE A 272 18.30 -14.44 9.54
N GLN A 273 19.21 -13.47 9.66
CA GLN A 273 18.99 -12.28 10.46
C GLN A 273 17.79 -11.46 9.95
N VAL A 274 17.67 -11.27 8.63
CA VAL A 274 16.50 -10.61 8.04
C VAL A 274 15.21 -11.35 8.36
N VAL A 275 15.21 -12.68 8.26
CA VAL A 275 14.04 -13.50 8.61
C VAL A 275 13.66 -13.33 10.09
N LEU A 276 14.64 -13.35 10.99
CA LEU A 276 14.41 -13.19 12.43
C LEU A 276 13.90 -11.79 12.78
N GLU A 277 14.40 -10.74 12.12
CA GLU A 277 13.92 -9.38 12.32
C GLU A 277 12.47 -9.20 11.87
N ASN A 278 12.04 -9.93 10.84
CA ASN A 278 10.70 -9.83 10.28
C ASN A 278 9.73 -10.91 10.83
N ILE A 279 10.13 -11.75 11.78
CA ILE A 279 9.24 -12.80 12.31
C ILE A 279 8.14 -12.23 13.21
N VAL A 280 8.38 -11.06 13.81
CA VAL A 280 7.41 -10.33 14.63
C VAL A 280 6.72 -9.29 13.76
N GLY A 281 5.39 -9.18 13.84
CA GLY A 281 4.59 -8.24 13.05
C GLY A 281 4.27 -8.71 11.62
N LEU A 282 5.26 -9.11 10.80
CA LEU A 282 4.98 -9.45 9.40
C LEU A 282 4.00 -10.63 9.24
N PRO A 283 4.12 -11.75 9.99
CA PRO A 283 3.14 -12.83 9.91
C PRO A 283 1.73 -12.42 10.33
N GLU A 284 1.61 -11.53 11.32
CA GLU A 284 0.32 -10.96 11.75
C GLU A 284 -0.34 -10.23 10.58
N ILE A 285 0.38 -9.30 9.95
CA ILE A 285 -0.08 -8.52 8.81
C ILE A 285 -0.54 -9.44 7.66
N VAL A 286 0.28 -10.44 7.32
CA VAL A 286 -0.03 -11.37 6.23
C VAL A 286 -1.29 -12.18 6.53
N VAL A 287 -1.40 -12.75 7.74
CA VAL A 287 -2.58 -13.53 8.15
C VAL A 287 -3.82 -12.66 8.21
N GLN A 288 -3.72 -11.46 8.76
CA GLN A 288 -4.84 -10.52 8.86
C GLN A 288 -5.44 -10.21 7.48
N ILE A 289 -4.59 -9.85 6.52
CA ILE A 289 -5.05 -9.41 5.18
C ILE A 289 -5.53 -10.59 4.35
N LEU A 290 -4.87 -11.75 4.45
CA LEU A 290 -5.34 -12.97 3.79
C LEU A 290 -6.72 -13.35 4.31
N LEU A 291 -6.90 -13.40 5.63
CA LEU A 291 -8.17 -13.73 6.26
C LEU A 291 -9.25 -12.72 5.90
N PHE A 292 -8.94 -11.42 5.98
CA PHE A 292 -9.83 -10.35 5.54
C PHE A 292 -10.28 -10.55 4.10
N SER A 293 -9.32 -10.74 3.18
CA SER A 293 -9.61 -10.83 1.75
C SER A 293 -10.46 -12.05 1.43
N TRP A 294 -10.17 -13.19 2.07
CA TRP A 294 -10.93 -14.41 1.89
C TRP A 294 -12.35 -14.31 2.46
N LEU A 295 -12.50 -13.84 3.70
CA LEU A 295 -13.81 -13.67 4.34
C LEU A 295 -14.68 -12.69 3.58
N TYR A 296 -14.10 -11.58 3.11
CA TYR A 296 -14.81 -10.54 2.39
C TYR A 296 -15.40 -11.06 1.08
N ILE A 297 -14.59 -11.72 0.25
CA ILE A 297 -15.06 -12.28 -1.02
C ILE A 297 -16.14 -13.34 -0.79
N LYS A 298 -15.93 -14.25 0.18
CA LYS A 298 -16.92 -15.29 0.51
C LYS A 298 -18.27 -14.72 0.98
N TRP A 299 -18.24 -13.64 1.76
CA TRP A 299 -19.47 -12.95 2.16
C TRP A 299 -20.17 -12.32 0.95
N GLU A 300 -19.43 -11.63 0.07
CA GLU A 300 -20.02 -10.99 -1.11
C GLU A 300 -20.62 -11.99 -2.11
N GLU A 301 -19.99 -13.15 -2.31
CA GLU A 301 -20.48 -14.26 -3.14
C GLU A 301 -21.84 -14.76 -2.62
N LYS A 302 -21.91 -15.17 -1.35
CA LYS A 302 -23.12 -15.69 -0.72
C LYS A 302 -24.30 -14.72 -0.79
N LYS A 303 -24.04 -13.41 -0.65
CA LYS A 303 -25.10 -12.39 -0.73
C LYS A 303 -25.62 -12.20 -2.15
N THR A 304 -24.76 -12.36 -3.14
CA THR A 304 -25.14 -12.24 -4.54
C THR A 304 -26.01 -13.42 -4.96
N GLU A 305 -25.67 -14.64 -4.52
CA GLU A 305 -26.50 -15.84 -4.68
C GLU A 305 -27.90 -15.66 -4.06
N GLN A 306 -27.97 -15.26 -2.79
CA GLN A 306 -29.24 -15.01 -2.09
C GLN A 306 -30.12 -13.92 -2.72
N THR A 307 -29.52 -12.99 -3.44
CA THR A 307 -30.27 -11.94 -4.15
C THR A 307 -30.83 -12.48 -5.45
N ASN A 308 -30.07 -13.31 -6.17
CA ASN A 308 -30.51 -13.93 -7.42
C ASN A 308 -31.59 -14.99 -7.19
N GLU A 309 -31.61 -15.66 -6.03
CA GLU A 309 -32.67 -16.62 -5.66
C GLU A 309 -34.01 -15.95 -5.29
N LYS A 310 -34.02 -14.64 -5.03
CA LYS A 310 -35.21 -13.86 -4.62
C LYS A 310 -35.84 -13.05 -5.74
N VAL A 311 -35.29 -13.13 -6.95
CA VAL A 311 -35.77 -12.47 -8.18
C VAL A 311 -36.34 -13.53 -9.11
#